data_AF-A0AAV3Z9J8-F1
#
_entry.id   AF-A0AAV3Z9J8-F1
#
_cell.length_a   1.000
_cell.length_b   1.000
_cell.length_c   1.000
_cell.angle_alpha   90.00
_cell.angle_beta   90.00
_cell.angle_gamma   90.00
#
_symmetry.space_group_name_H-M   'P 1'
#
loop_
_entity.id
_entity.type
_entity.pdbx_description
1 polymer ?
#
loop_
_entity_poly.entity_id
_entity_poly.type
_entity_poly.pdbx_seq_one_letter_code
_entity_poly.pdbx_strand_id
1 'polypeptide(L)'
;MASRLTIYLIENGFVNISVQKEGLPRVLGCLENATMIWEAIQRAKLGKHNLDIVWLHLANSYSSVPHQMIQQTLRVYHVPEDIQVMLEDYFNGRKVRFSTER
;
A
#
# COMPACT_ATOMS: atom_id res chain seq x y z
N MET A 1 10.14 -10.32 -2.35
CA MET A 1 8.73 -10.58 -1.97
C MET A 1 7.84 -9.39 -2.33
N ALA A 2 8.04 -8.23 -1.71
CA ALA A 2 7.20 -7.04 -1.90
C ALA A 2 6.97 -6.66 -3.38
N SER A 3 8.02 -6.48 -4.18
CA SER A 3 7.88 -6.10 -5.59
C SER A 3 7.05 -7.08 -6.42
N ARG A 4 7.18 -8.39 -6.16
CA ARG A 4 6.41 -9.43 -6.87
C ARG A 4 4.93 -9.38 -6.49
N LEU A 5 4.62 -9.17 -5.21
CA LEU A 5 3.24 -9.02 -4.74
C LEU A 5 2.61 -7.73 -5.29
N THR A 6 3.36 -6.62 -5.31
CA THR A 6 2.89 -5.36 -5.90
C THR A 6 2.58 -5.52 -7.39
N ILE A 7 3.46 -6.16 -8.16
CA ILE A 7 3.22 -6.43 -9.59
C ILE A 7 1.97 -7.29 -9.76
N TYR A 8 1.86 -8.39 -9.01
CA TYR A 8 0.67 -9.26 -9.04
C TYR A 8 -0.63 -8.47 -8.78
N LEU A 9 -0.65 -7.63 -7.75
CA LEU A 9 -1.83 -6.83 -7.40
C LEU A 9 -2.19 -5.81 -8.50
N ILE A 10 -1.20 -5.21 -9.15
CA ILE A 10 -1.42 -4.26 -10.25
C ILE A 10 -1.93 -5.00 -11.51
N GLU A 11 -1.26 -6.08 -11.92
CA GLU A 11 -1.59 -6.82 -13.15
C GLU A 11 -2.97 -7.47 -13.09
N ASN A 12 -3.43 -7.85 -11.89
CA ASN A 12 -4.77 -8.41 -11.67
C ASN A 12 -5.83 -7.33 -11.37
N GLY A 13 -5.49 -6.04 -11.43
CA GLY A 13 -6.44 -4.94 -11.24
C GLY A 13 -6.94 -4.75 -9.81
N PHE A 14 -6.26 -5.33 -8.81
CA PHE A 14 -6.61 -5.19 -7.40
C PHE A 14 -6.19 -3.84 -6.80
N VAL A 15 -5.27 -3.12 -7.46
CA VAL A 15 -4.86 -1.77 -7.06
C VAL A 15 -5.13 -0.77 -8.16
N ASN A 16 -5.91 0.26 -7.84
CA ASN A 16 -6.12 1.40 -8.72
C ASN A 16 -4.98 2.42 -8.57
N ILE A 17 -4.08 2.45 -9.57
CA ILE A 17 -2.91 3.34 -9.60
C ILE A 17 -3.24 4.83 -9.76
N SER A 18 -4.48 5.17 -10.12
CA SER A 18 -4.95 6.56 -10.16
C SER A 18 -5.25 7.09 -8.76
N VAL A 19 -5.52 6.22 -7.79
CA VAL A 19 -5.86 6.59 -6.42
C VAL A 19 -4.71 6.27 -5.47
N GLN A 20 -4.24 5.02 -5.45
CA GLN A 20 -3.14 4.60 -4.59
C GLN A 20 -1.82 4.90 -5.29
N LYS A 21 -0.98 5.72 -4.66
CA LYS A 21 0.31 6.15 -5.22
C LYS A 21 1.50 5.67 -4.40
N GLU A 22 1.29 5.44 -3.11
CA GLU A 22 2.32 4.97 -2.19
C GLU A 22 2.56 3.47 -2.36
N GLY A 23 3.84 3.06 -2.28
CA GLY A 23 4.25 1.67 -2.39
C GLY A 23 4.21 1.09 -3.81
N LEU A 24 3.91 1.92 -4.83
CA LEU A 24 3.92 1.50 -6.23
C LEU A 24 5.25 1.82 -6.91
N PRO A 25 5.80 0.91 -7.73
CA PRO A 25 6.98 1.20 -8.52
C PRO A 25 6.67 2.28 -9.56
N ARG A 26 7.62 3.19 -9.79
CA ARG A 26 7.57 4.22 -10.86
C ARG A 26 6.43 5.25 -10.73
N VAL A 27 5.85 5.43 -9.55
CA VAL A 27 4.84 6.47 -9.29
C VAL A 27 5.46 7.59 -8.45
N LEU A 28 5.36 8.84 -8.92
CA LEU A 28 5.84 10.04 -8.21
C LEU A 28 4.73 10.64 -7.32
N GLY A 29 4.16 9.82 -6.42
CA GLY A 29 2.96 10.16 -5.65
C GLY A 29 3.07 11.46 -4.84
N CYS A 30 4.23 11.72 -4.22
CA CYS A 30 4.43 12.95 -3.45
C CYS A 30 4.36 14.21 -4.31
N LEU A 31 4.93 14.17 -5.52
CA LEU A 31 4.92 15.29 -6.45
C LEU A 31 3.50 15.53 -6.99
N GLU A 32 2.80 14.46 -7.34
CA GLU A 32 1.40 14.52 -7.79
C GLU A 32 0.52 15.14 -6.70
N ASN A 33 0.62 14.66 -5.46
CA ASN A 33 -0.14 15.19 -4.33
C ASN A 33 0.17 16.66 -4.02
N ALA A 34 1.45 17.04 -3.98
CA ALA A 34 1.85 18.43 -3.77
C ALA A 34 1.32 19.36 -4.87
N THR A 35 1.36 18.90 -6.13
CA THR A 35 0.84 19.65 -7.28
C THR A 35 -0.68 19.81 -7.19
N MET A 36 -1.41 18.73 -6.87
CA MET A 36 -2.87 18.78 -6.70
C MET A 36 -3.30 19.76 -5.60
N ILE A 37 -2.63 19.72 -4.44
CA ILE A 37 -2.89 20.64 -3.33
C ILE A 37 -2.60 22.08 -3.76
N TRP A 38 -1.47 22.31 -4.44
CA TRP A 38 -1.10 23.62 -4.94
C TRP A 38 -2.15 24.18 -5.91
N GLU A 39 -2.60 23.39 -6.87
CA GLU A 39 -3.65 23.79 -7.81
C GLU A 39 -4.97 24.12 -7.11
N ALA A 40 -5.37 23.33 -6.11
CA ALA A 40 -6.57 23.61 -5.33
C ALA A 40 -6.46 24.97 -4.62
N ILE A 41 -5.30 25.28 -4.03
CA ILE A 41 -5.02 26.57 -3.40
C ILE A 41 -5.10 27.72 -4.41
N GLN A 42 -4.50 27.57 -5.61
CA GLN A 42 -4.54 28.61 -6.63
C GLN A 42 -5.97 28.87 -7.13
N ARG A 43 -6.77 27.81 -7.36
CA ARG A 43 -8.18 27.94 -7.77
C ARG A 43 -9.01 28.66 -6.71
N ALA A 44 -8.85 28.31 -5.45
CA ALA A 44 -9.55 28.97 -4.34
C ALA A 44 -9.18 30.46 -4.23
N LYS A 45 -7.89 30.80 -4.37
CA LYS A 45 -7.42 32.19 -4.38
C LYS A 45 -8.00 33.00 -5.54
N LEU A 46 -7.97 32.46 -6.75
CA LEU A 46 -8.52 33.14 -7.93
C LEU A 46 -10.03 33.35 -7.83
N GLY A 47 -10.76 32.34 -7.34
CA GLY A 47 -12.21 32.41 -7.14
C GLY A 47 -12.66 33.16 -5.88
N LYS A 48 -11.71 33.59 -5.01
CA LYS A 48 -11.99 34.16 -3.69
C LYS A 48 -12.90 33.27 -2.83
N HIS A 49 -12.66 31.97 -2.88
CA HIS A 49 -13.36 30.97 -2.10
C HIS A 49 -12.51 30.50 -0.91
N ASN A 50 -13.17 30.04 0.14
CA ASN A 50 -12.51 29.34 1.24
C ASN A 50 -12.12 27.93 0.79
N LEU A 51 -10.98 27.44 1.28
CA LEU A 51 -10.49 26.09 1.05
C LEU A 51 -9.99 25.52 2.38
N ASP A 52 -10.64 24.45 2.82
CA ASP A 52 -10.20 23.65 3.95
C ASP A 52 -9.55 22.36 3.43
N ILE A 53 -8.39 22.00 3.96
CA ILE A 53 -7.68 20.77 3.61
C ILE A 53 -7.51 19.97 4.90
N VAL A 54 -7.72 18.65 4.82
CA VAL A 54 -7.61 17.73 5.96
C VAL A 54 -6.53 16.71 5.68
N TRP A 55 -5.55 16.61 6.58
CA TRP A 55 -4.48 15.62 6.51
C TRP A 55 -4.85 14.44 7.41
N LEU A 56 -5.14 13.30 6.79
CA LEU A 56 -5.44 12.06 7.49
C LEU A 56 -4.18 11.21 7.60
N HIS A 57 -3.82 10.84 8.82
CA HIS A 57 -2.70 9.94 9.09
C HIS A 57 -3.14 8.87 10.10
N LEU A 58 -2.87 7.60 9.78
CA LEU A 58 -3.11 6.49 10.70
C LEU A 58 -1.95 6.38 11.69
N ALA A 59 -2.21 6.65 12.97
CA ALA A 59 -1.20 6.47 14.01
C ALA A 59 -0.78 4.99 14.08
N ASN A 60 0.52 4.73 14.07
CA ASN A 60 1.10 3.40 14.26
C ASN A 60 0.61 2.33 13.26
N SER A 61 0.33 2.70 12.01
CA SER A 61 -0.31 1.82 11.00
C SER A 61 0.39 0.47 10.85
N TYR A 62 1.72 0.44 10.77
CA TYR A 62 2.45 -0.82 10.53
C TYR A 62 2.41 -1.82 11.69
N SER A 63 2.46 -1.36 12.94
CA SER A 63 2.48 -2.23 14.13
C SER A 63 1.12 -2.44 14.78
N SER A 64 0.08 -1.75 14.31
CA SER A 64 -1.30 -1.89 14.82
C SER A 64 -2.20 -2.77 13.94
N VAL A 65 -1.79 -3.11 12.71
CA VAL A 65 -2.58 -3.98 11.84
C VAL A 65 -2.66 -5.40 12.42
N PRO A 66 -3.87 -5.93 12.71
CA PRO A 66 -4.03 -7.30 13.18
C PRO A 66 -3.55 -8.32 12.13
N HIS A 67 -2.74 -9.31 12.52
CA HIS A 67 -2.24 -10.33 11.58
C HIS A 67 -3.36 -11.13 10.90
N GLN A 68 -4.48 -11.33 11.58
CA GLN A 68 -5.67 -11.94 10.99
C GLN A 68 -6.22 -11.11 9.82
N MET A 69 -6.17 -9.77 9.90
CA MET A 69 -6.60 -8.90 8.82
C MET A 69 -5.68 -9.04 7.60
N ILE A 70 -4.37 -9.16 7.80
CA ILE A 70 -3.41 -9.41 6.72
C ILE A 70 -3.74 -10.73 6.02
N GLN A 71 -3.95 -11.81 6.77
CA GLN A 71 -4.30 -13.13 6.22
C GLN A 71 -5.61 -13.11 5.42
N GLN A 72 -6.66 -12.49 5.96
CA GLN A 72 -7.92 -12.34 5.23
C GLN A 72 -7.75 -11.52 3.94
N THR A 73 -6.93 -10.47 4.00
CA THR A 73 -6.66 -9.61 2.83
C THR A 73 -5.96 -10.39 1.71
N LEU A 74 -4.99 -11.24 2.04
CA LEU A 74 -4.32 -12.10 1.06
C LEU A 74 -5.29 -13.06 0.36
N ARG A 75 -6.27 -13.60 1.10
CA ARG A 75 -7.33 -14.47 0.54
C ARG A 75 -8.27 -13.70 -0.38
N VAL A 76 -8.72 -12.53 0.04
CA VAL A 76 -9.61 -11.65 -0.76
C VAL A 76 -8.97 -11.28 -2.10
N TYR A 77 -7.65 -11.07 -2.12
CA TYR A 77 -6.90 -10.76 -3.34
C TYR A 77 -6.33 -11.98 -4.06
N HIS A 78 -6.78 -13.19 -3.72
CA HIS A 78 -6.43 -14.44 -4.42
C HIS A 78 -4.91 -14.71 -4.51
N VAL A 79 -4.14 -14.20 -3.55
CA VAL A 79 -2.69 -14.44 -3.49
C VAL A 79 -2.44 -15.96 -3.34
N PRO A 80 -1.46 -16.57 -4.03
CA PRO A 80 -1.25 -18.02 -3.99
C PRO A 80 -1.11 -18.58 -2.56
N GLU A 81 -1.69 -19.77 -2.31
CA GLU A 81 -1.76 -20.38 -0.97
C GLU A 81 -0.38 -20.55 -0.32
N ASP A 82 0.63 -20.99 -1.08
CA ASP A 82 2.02 -21.11 -0.60
C ASP A 82 2.56 -19.81 -0.01
N ILE A 83 2.16 -18.66 -0.59
CA ILE A 83 2.56 -17.35 -0.12
C ILE A 83 1.81 -16.96 1.16
N GLN A 84 0.52 -17.30 1.25
CA GLN A 84 -0.29 -17.05 2.44
C GLN A 84 0.28 -17.80 3.64
N VAL A 85 0.57 -19.10 3.47
CA VAL A 85 1.16 -19.97 4.50
C VAL A 85 2.54 -19.46 4.94
N MET A 86 3.40 -19.11 3.98
CA MET A 86 4.72 -18.54 4.30
C MET A 86 4.61 -17.25 5.14
N LEU A 87 3.67 -16.35 4.80
CA LEU A 87 3.46 -15.13 5.57
C LEU A 87 2.84 -15.40 6.94
N GLU A 88 1.95 -16.39 7.05
CA GLU A 88 1.38 -16.84 8.33
C GLU A 88 2.47 -17.37 9.26
N ASP A 89 3.35 -18.22 8.75
CA ASP A 89 4.49 -18.75 9.50
C ASP A 89 5.44 -17.65 9.97
N TYR A 90 5.70 -16.67 9.09
CA TYR A 90 6.52 -15.50 9.42
C TYR A 90 5.93 -14.68 10.57
N PHE A 91 4.63 -14.36 10.52
CA PHE A 91 3.98 -13.59 11.58
C PHE A 91 3.80 -14.39 12.88
N ASN A 92 3.68 -15.71 12.81
CA ASN A 92 3.64 -16.59 13.97
C ASN A 92 5.03 -16.85 14.61
N GLY A 93 6.08 -16.18 14.13
CA GLY A 93 7.42 -16.25 14.71
C GLY A 93 8.17 -17.55 14.42
N ARG A 94 7.73 -18.34 13.43
CA ARG A 94 8.47 -19.55 13.01
C ARG A 94 9.70 -19.13 12.22
N LYS A 95 10.86 -19.65 12.61
CA LYS A 95 12.14 -19.36 11.94
C LYS A 95 12.28 -20.25 10.71
N VAL A 96 12.19 -19.66 9.52
CA VAL A 96 12.51 -20.35 8.26
C VAL A 96 14.03 -20.43 8.11
N ARG A 97 14.59 -21.64 8.04
CA ARG A 97 16.03 -21.88 7.81
C ARG A 97 16.23 -22.41 6.40
N PHE A 98 16.93 -21.67 5.57
CA PHE A 98 17.37 -22.14 4.27
C PHE A 98 18.76 -22.75 4.38
N SER A 99 18.95 -23.94 3.83
CA SER A 99 20.25 -24.58 3.63
C SER A 99 20.43 -24.84 2.14
N THR A 100 21.51 -24.31 1.58
CA THR A 100 21.91 -24.60 0.20
C THR A 100 22.90 -25.77 0.25
N GLU A 101 22.62 -26.85 -0.47
CA GLU A 101 23.64 -27.87 -0.71
C GLU A 101 24.72 -27.31 -1.65
N ARG A 102 25.96 -27.72 -1.40
CA ARG A 102 27.18 -27.16 -2.01
C ARG A 102 27.58 -27.92 -3.25
#